data_AF-A0A5B8ECT3-F1
#
_entry.id   AF-A0A5B8ECT3-F1
#
_cell.length_a   1.000
_cell.length_b   1.000
_cell.length_c   1.000
_cell.angle_alpha   90.00
_cell.angle_beta   90.00
_cell.angle_gamma   90.00
#
_symmetry.space_group_name_H-M   'P 1'
#
loop_
_entity.id
_entity.type
_entity.pdbx_description
1 polymer ?
#
loop_
_entity_poly.entity_id
_entity_poly.type
_entity_poly.pdbx_seq_one_letter_code
_entity_poly.pdbx_strand_id
1 'polypeptide(L)' 'MGLQVTWNKQELQKKADRFEDVVRLVMHGLPWDLVKNTTRNQQQMLWEIIQRDQKDKFEFENASTMVGVAKALGGGVKT' A
#
# COMPACT_ATOMS: atom_id res chain seq x y z
N MET A 1 -17.40 36.89 15.36
CA MET A 1 -15.95 36.89 15.08
C MET A 1 -15.54 35.46 14.75
N GLY A 2 -15.38 35.14 13.46
CA GLY A 2 -14.92 33.82 13.04
C GLY A 2 -13.40 33.79 13.14
N LEU A 3 -12.86 32.97 14.06
CA LEU A 3 -11.42 32.71 14.15
C LEU A 3 -10.99 32.05 12.84
N GLN A 4 -10.37 32.82 11.93
CA GLN A 4 -9.60 32.24 10.83
C GLN A 4 -8.42 31.53 11.46
N VAL A 5 -8.50 30.20 11.51
CA VAL A 5 -7.36 29.35 11.86
C VAL A 5 -6.35 29.48 10.72
N THR A 6 -5.37 30.36 10.87
CA THR A 6 -4.22 30.44 9.98
C THR A 6 -3.37 29.20 10.24
N TRP A 7 -3.61 28.14 9.46
CA TRP A 7 -2.82 26.93 9.54
C TRP A 7 -1.36 27.25 9.20
N ASN A 8 -0.45 26.97 10.14
CA ASN A 8 0.97 27.10 9.87
C ASN A 8 1.37 26.03 8.84
N LYS A 9 2.33 26.33 7.94
CA LYS A 9 2.70 25.44 6.82
C LYS A 9 3.05 24.00 7.27
N GLN A 10 3.63 23.87 8.47
CA GLN A 10 3.94 22.59 9.10
C GLN A 10 2.70 21.81 9.57
N GLU A 11 1.65 22.49 10.02
CA GLU A 11 0.40 21.84 10.42
C GLU A 11 -0.41 21.38 9.21
N LEU A 12 -0.37 22.15 8.14
CA LEU A 12 -0.92 21.76 6.83
C LEU A 12 -0.24 20.50 6.31
N GLN A 13 1.10 20.43 6.38
CA GLN A 13 1.85 19.23 5.99
C GLN A 13 1.46 18.02 6.84
N LYS A 14 1.45 18.15 8.17
CA LYS A 14 1.04 17.04 9.06
C LYS A 14 -0.38 16.55 8.79
N LYS A 15 -1.30 17.46 8.42
CA LYS A 15 -2.67 17.07 8.04
C LYS A 15 -2.73 16.45 6.65
N ALA A 16 -1.93 16.94 5.71
CA ALA A 16 -1.82 16.38 4.36
C ALA A 16 -1.26 14.96 4.41
N ASP A 17 -0.15 14.74 5.15
CA ASP A 17 0.44 13.42 5.35
C ASP A 17 -0.57 12.44 5.97
N ARG A 18 -1.37 12.91 6.93
CA ARG A 18 -2.43 12.11 7.55
C ARG A 18 -3.54 11.75 6.57
N PHE A 19 -3.87 12.65 5.64
CA PHE A 19 -4.85 12.37 4.59
C PHE A 19 -4.28 11.41 3.55
N GLU A 20 -2.99 11.53 3.26
CA GLU A 20 -2.30 10.69 2.29
C GLU A 20 -2.34 9.21 2.69
N ASP A 21 -2.07 8.89 3.96
CA ASP A 21 -2.16 7.51 4.48
C ASP A 21 -3.56 6.90 4.24
N VAL A 22 -4.61 7.66 4.54
CA VAL A 22 -6.00 7.23 4.37
C VAL A 22 -6.34 7.03 2.89
N VAL A 23 -5.95 7.99 2.05
CA VAL A 23 -6.21 7.95 0.61
C VAL A 23 -5.48 6.77 -0.04
N ARG A 24 -4.24 6.51 0.33
CA ARG A 24 -3.45 5.37 -0.17
C ARG A 24 -4.12 4.04 0.19
N LEU A 25 -4.59 3.88 1.43
CA LEU A 25 -5.30 2.66 1.85
C LEU A 25 -6.57 2.42 1.02
N VAL A 26 -7.34 3.48 0.76
CA VAL A 26 -8.58 3.39 -0.05
C VAL A 26 -8.26 3.08 -1.52
N MET A 27 -7.20 3.65 -2.08
CA MET A 27 -6.75 3.32 -3.45
C MET A 27 -6.37 1.84 -3.61
N HIS A 28 -5.91 1.19 -2.55
CA HIS A 28 -5.64 -0.25 -2.55
C HIS A 28 -6.87 -1.12 -2.29
N GLY A 29 -8.08 -0.54 -2.31
CA GLY A 29 -9.34 -1.26 -2.24
C GLY A 29 -9.91 -1.42 -0.83
N LEU A 30 -9.32 -0.77 0.19
CA LEU A 30 -9.93 -0.76 1.52
C LEU A 30 -11.17 0.14 1.54
N PRO A 31 -12.28 -0.31 2.15
CA PRO A 31 -13.49 0.51 2.28
C PRO A 31 -13.20 1.76 3.10
N TRP A 32 -13.70 2.92 2.63
CA TRP A 32 -13.56 4.19 3.34
C TRP A 32 -14.05 4.11 4.78
N ASP A 33 -15.18 3.44 5.04
CA ASP A 33 -15.71 3.28 6.40
C ASP A 33 -14.78 2.49 7.32
N LEU A 34 -13.99 1.56 6.79
CA LEU A 34 -13.00 0.82 7.55
C LEU A 34 -11.77 1.70 7.84
N VAL A 35 -11.29 2.44 6.85
CA VAL A 35 -10.12 3.32 7.03
C VAL A 35 -10.42 4.53 7.92
N LYS A 36 -11.62 5.10 7.81
CA LYS A 36 -12.06 6.25 8.64
C LYS A 36 -12.20 5.88 10.13
N ASN A 37 -12.64 4.66 10.42
CA ASN A 37 -12.88 4.20 11.79
C ASN A 37 -11.64 3.57 12.45
N THR A 38 -10.52 3.45 11.74
CA THR A 38 -9.28 2.88 12.26
C THR A 38 -8.38 3.94 12.88
N THR A 39 -7.69 3.55 13.94
CA THR A 39 -6.64 4.37 14.56
C THR A 39 -5.40 4.44 13.66
N ARG A 40 -4.52 5.42 13.90
CA ARG A 40 -3.28 5.59 13.12
C ARG A 40 -2.42 4.32 13.10
N ASN A 41 -2.29 3.63 14.24
CA ASN A 41 -1.52 2.40 14.33
C ASN A 41 -2.15 1.27 13.50
N GLN A 42 -3.48 1.21 13.45
CA GLN A 42 -4.19 0.24 12.61
C GLN A 42 -4.04 0.56 11.11
N GLN A 43 -4.09 1.83 10.73
CA GLN A 43 -3.83 2.26 9.36
C GLN A 43 -2.41 1.88 8.90
N GLN A 44 -1.41 2.05 9.77
CA GLN A 44 -0.03 1.61 9.50
C GLN A 44 0.10 0.09 9.35
N MET A 45 -0.56 -0.69 10.23
CA MET A 45 -0.58 -2.15 10.07
C MET A 45 -1.23 -2.59 8.75
N LEU A 46 -2.35 -1.97 8.37
CA LEU A 46 -3.01 -2.25 7.09
C LEU A 46 -2.09 -1.91 5.91
N TRP A 47 -1.36 -0.79 5.99
CA TRP A 47 -0.38 -0.41 4.99
C TRP A 47 0.77 -1.42 4.87
N GLU A 48 1.30 -1.91 5.99
CA GLU A 48 2.32 -2.96 5.98
C GLU A 48 1.83 -4.26 5.33
N ILE A 49 0.58 -4.65 5.58
CA ILE A 49 -0.01 -5.84 4.96
C ILE A 49 -0.09 -5.67 3.44
N ILE A 50 -0.54 -4.50 2.96
CA ILE A 50 -0.59 -4.20 1.52
C ILE A 50 0.81 -4.21 0.89
N GLN A 51 1.80 -3.61 1.56
CA GLN A 51 3.18 -3.60 1.11
C GLN A 51 3.75 -5.03 0.99
N ARG A 52 3.45 -5.89 1.98
CA ARG A 52 3.86 -7.31 1.95
C ARG A 52 3.17 -8.06 0.81
N ASP A 53 1.86 -7.88 0.61
CA ASP A 53 1.13 -8.53 -0.49
C ASP A 53 1.65 -8.10 -1.87
N GLN A 54 1.97 -6.81 -2.05
CA GLN A 54 2.61 -6.32 -3.28
C GLN A 54 3.98 -6.93 -3.50
N LYS A 55 4.78 -7.04 -2.43
CA LYS A 55 6.10 -7.66 -2.49
C LYS A 55 6.00 -9.15 -2.82
N ASP A 56 5.10 -9.88 -2.17
CA ASP A 56 4.87 -11.30 -2.40
C ASP A 56 4.36 -11.55 -3.83
N LYS A 57 3.45 -10.71 -4.33
CA LYS A 57 3.01 -10.77 -5.74
C LYS A 57 4.15 -10.51 -6.71
N PHE A 58 4.98 -9.52 -6.45
CA PHE A 58 6.15 -9.22 -7.28
C PHE A 58 7.17 -10.37 -7.27
N GLU A 59 7.43 -10.97 -6.11
CA GLU A 59 8.31 -12.15 -5.99
C GLU A 59 7.71 -13.37 -6.70
N PHE A 60 6.39 -13.59 -6.57
CA PHE A 60 5.68 -14.68 -7.23
C PHE A 60 5.65 -14.52 -8.76
N GLU A 61 5.38 -13.31 -9.26
CA GLU A 61 5.39 -13.00 -10.70
C GLU A 61 6.79 -13.13 -11.28
N ASN A 62 7.83 -12.70 -10.57
CA ASN A 62 9.21 -12.89 -10.99
C ASN A 62 9.61 -14.37 -11.00
N ALA A 63 9.24 -15.13 -9.96
CA ALA A 63 9.49 -16.57 -9.91
C ALA A 63 8.75 -17.30 -11.05
N SER A 64 7.49 -16.96 -11.30
CA SER A 64 6.67 -17.54 -12.37
C SER A 64 7.21 -17.15 -13.76
N THR A 65 7.69 -15.93 -13.93
CA THR A 65 8.33 -15.46 -15.17
C THR A 65 9.66 -16.18 -15.39
N MET A 66 10.49 -16.37 -14.36
CA MET A 66 11.73 -17.13 -14.47
C MET A 66 11.49 -18.62 -14.75
N VAL A 67 10.50 -19.25 -14.11
CA VAL A 67 10.11 -20.63 -14.39
C VAL A 67 9.52 -20.75 -15.79
N GLY A 68 8.70 -19.79 -16.23
CA GLY A 68 8.15 -19.71 -17.57
C GLY A 68 9.23 -19.57 -18.64
N VAL A 69 10.23 -18.72 -18.41
CA VAL A 69 11.41 -18.56 -19.27
C VAL A 69 12.28 -19.82 -19.25
N ALA A 70 12.58 -20.41 -18.10
CA ALA A 70 13.36 -21.64 -18.00
C ALA A 70 12.68 -22.83 -18.71
N LYS A 71 11.35 -22.93 -18.58
CA LYS A 71 10.54 -23.93 -19.28
C LYS A 71 10.46 -23.67 -20.79
N ALA A 72 10.38 -22.40 -21.21
CA ALA A 72 10.37 -22.01 -22.62
C ALA A 72 11.75 -22.15 -23.31
N LEU A 73 12.84 -22.04 -22.54
CA LEU A 73 14.22 -22.21 -23.02
C LEU A 73 14.69 -23.68 -23.01
N GLY A 74 13.77 -24.65 -22.83
CA GLY A 74 14.08 -26.08 -22.97
C GLY A 74 14.68 -26.75 -21.73
N GLY A 75 14.60 -26.12 -20.55
CA GLY A 75 14.94 -26.75 -19.28
C GLY A 75 13.91 -27.77 -18.85
N GLY A 76 13.83 -28.89 -19.56
CA GLY A 76 13.05 -30.05 -19.14
C GLY A 76 13.59 -30.57 -17.81
N VAL A 77 12.79 -30.48 -16.75
CA VAL A 77 12.99 -31.26 -15.52
C VAL A 77 12.95 -32.73 -15.95
N LYS A 78 14.12 -33.37 -16.01
CA LYS A 78 14.20 -34.83 -16.11
C LYS A 78 13.67 -35.38 -14.80
N THR A 79 12.48 -35.97 -14.86
CA THR A 79 11.94 -36.89 -13.85
C THR A 79 12.85 -38.09 -13.67
#